data_AF-A0A7S2THU3-F1
#
_entry.id   AF-A0A7S2THU3-F1
#
_cell.length_a   1.000
_cell.length_b   1.000
_cell.length_c   1.000
_cell.angle_alpha   90.00
_cell.angle_beta   90.00
_cell.angle_gamma   90.00
#
_symmetry.space_group_name_H-M   'P 1'
#
loop_
_entity.id
_entity.type
_entity.pdbx_description
1 polymer ?
#
loop_
_entity_poly.entity_id
_entity_poly.type
_entity_poly.pdbx_seq_one_letter_code
_entity_poly.pdbx_strand_id
1 'polypeptide(L)'
;PLPVEGYYKGFLSKEEHDKMFQALTDHVPWQIETDDFGKQDRLTYYMADPDCTFKYVGLTCKPNKWLPEVKDLRGRIEELVQPVIDVELGIKEKASVTGCLLNRYEAGESFIPWHSDEVRAHGRAKIVMSVSLGG
;
A
#
# COMPACT_ATOMS: atom_id res chain seq x y z
N PRO A 1 22.93 -7.39 -8.22
CA PRO A 1 21.69 -7.62 -7.46
C PRO A 1 21.40 -6.43 -6.55
N LEU A 2 20.39 -5.64 -6.88
CA LEU A 2 19.79 -4.74 -5.90
C LEU A 2 19.25 -5.64 -4.77
N PRO A 3 19.40 -5.29 -3.49
CA PRO A 3 18.86 -6.11 -2.41
C PRO A 3 17.34 -6.27 -2.62
N VAL A 4 16.84 -7.46 -2.27
CA VAL A 4 15.41 -7.84 -2.30
C VAL A 4 14.55 -6.90 -1.44
N GLU A 5 15.19 -6.03 -0.65
CA GLU A 5 14.60 -5.01 0.21
C GLU A 5 15.37 -3.69 0.04
N GLY A 6 14.65 -2.56 -0.06
CA GLY A 6 15.23 -1.23 -0.21
C GLY A 6 14.56 -0.21 0.71
N TYR A 7 15.33 0.75 1.23
CA TYR A 7 14.82 1.84 2.06
C TYR A 7 15.16 3.20 1.44
N TYR A 8 14.12 4.02 1.22
CA TYR A 8 14.22 5.31 0.54
C TYR A 8 13.83 6.45 1.48
N LYS A 9 14.79 6.94 2.26
CA LYS A 9 14.57 8.08 3.16
C LYS A 9 14.31 9.36 2.35
N GLY A 10 13.32 10.14 2.76
CA GLY A 10 13.01 11.42 2.09
C GLY A 10 12.41 11.22 0.70
N PHE A 11 11.75 10.08 0.45
CA PHE A 11 11.03 9.85 -0.80
C PHE A 11 10.00 10.93 -1.09
N LEU A 12 9.39 11.48 -0.03
CA LEU A 12 8.55 12.67 -0.05
C LEU A 12 9.30 13.81 0.63
N SER A 13 9.18 15.02 0.08
CA SER A 13 9.57 16.23 0.82
C SER A 13 8.69 16.39 2.07
N LYS A 14 9.14 17.19 3.03
CA LYS A 14 8.34 17.46 4.25
C LYS A 14 6.95 18.02 3.90
N GLU A 15 6.88 18.92 2.93
CA GLU A 15 5.62 19.53 2.51
C GLU A 15 4.68 18.52 1.85
N GLU A 16 5.20 17.66 0.96
CA GLU A 16 4.43 16.58 0.33
C GLU A 16 3.92 15.57 1.36
N HIS A 17 4.78 15.19 2.30
CA HIS A 17 4.46 14.31 3.41
C HIS A 17 3.30 14.86 4.23
N ASP A 18 3.42 16.09 4.73
CA ASP A 18 2.41 16.69 5.61
C ASP A 18 1.07 16.89 4.88
N LYS A 19 1.11 17.33 3.61
CA LYS A 19 -0.09 17.49 2.78
C LYS A 19 -0.81 16.16 2.55
N MET A 20 -0.07 15.11 2.19
CA MET A 20 -0.67 13.81 1.92
C MET A 20 -1.17 13.15 3.20
N PHE A 21 -0.43 13.27 4.31
CA PHE A 21 -0.88 12.79 5.61
C PHE A 21 -2.21 13.42 6.02
N GLN A 22 -2.33 14.75 5.90
CA GLN A 22 -3.58 15.47 6.19
C GLN A 22 -4.71 15.04 5.25
N ALA A 23 -4.46 14.99 3.94
CA ALA A 23 -5.50 14.66 2.96
C ALA A 23 -6.04 13.22 3.14
N LEU A 24 -5.16 12.24 3.40
CA LEU A 24 -5.59 10.88 3.70
C LEU A 24 -6.31 10.77 5.04
N THR A 25 -5.89 11.55 6.04
CA THR A 25 -6.57 11.60 7.35
C THR A 25 -8.01 12.09 7.21
N ASP A 26 -8.24 13.11 6.39
CA ASP A 26 -9.53 13.79 6.27
C ASP A 26 -10.50 13.14 5.27
N HIS A 27 -9.99 12.62 4.15
CA HIS A 27 -10.84 12.22 3.01
C HIS A 27 -11.06 10.71 2.89
N VAL A 28 -10.17 9.89 3.46
CA VAL A 28 -10.33 8.43 3.39
C VAL A 28 -11.50 8.01 4.30
N PRO A 29 -12.47 7.24 3.79
CA PRO A 29 -13.56 6.70 4.60
C PRO A 29 -13.05 5.50 5.40
N TRP A 30 -12.29 5.79 6.46
CA TRP A 30 -11.66 4.81 7.32
C TRP A 30 -12.67 3.87 7.98
N GLN A 31 -12.35 2.58 8.00
CA GLN A 31 -13.15 1.57 8.69
C GLN A 31 -12.28 0.57 9.44
N ILE A 32 -12.84 -0.02 10.50
CA ILE A 32 -12.18 -1.12 11.19
C ILE A 32 -12.73 -2.43 10.61
N GLU A 33 -11.83 -3.23 10.07
CA GLU A 33 -12.17 -4.55 9.52
C GLU A 33 -12.28 -5.60 10.61
N THR A 34 -13.03 -6.66 10.34
CA THR A 34 -13.13 -7.85 11.20
C THR A 34 -12.73 -9.06 10.37
N ASP A 35 -11.69 -9.76 10.82
CA ASP A 35 -11.16 -10.94 10.17
C ASP A 35 -11.54 -12.20 10.99
N ASP A 36 -11.01 -13.38 10.65
CA ASP A 36 -11.33 -14.63 11.36
C ASP A 36 -10.91 -14.63 12.84
N PHE A 37 -10.00 -13.73 13.26
CA PHE A 37 -9.57 -13.55 14.66
C PHE A 37 -10.28 -12.41 15.38
N GLY A 38 -11.12 -11.65 14.68
CA GLY A 38 -11.96 -10.60 15.23
C GLY A 38 -11.63 -9.21 14.69
N LYS A 39 -12.06 -8.20 15.45
CA LYS A 39 -11.93 -6.80 15.08
C LYS A 39 -10.44 -6.41 15.11
N GLN A 40 -9.97 -5.76 14.05
CA GLN A 40 -8.58 -5.30 13.95
C GLN A 40 -8.35 -4.04 14.80
N ASP A 41 -7.12 -3.84 15.28
CA ASP A 41 -6.71 -2.65 16.03
C ASP A 41 -6.14 -1.55 15.12
N ARG A 42 -6.70 -1.42 13.91
CA ARG A 42 -6.33 -0.37 12.97
C ARG A 42 -7.49 -0.03 12.05
N LEU A 43 -7.47 1.20 11.55
CA LEU A 43 -8.34 1.63 10.48
C LEU A 43 -7.70 1.26 9.14
N THR A 44 -8.51 0.80 8.18
CA THR A 44 -8.02 0.45 6.86
C THR A 44 -8.90 1.00 5.75
N TYR A 45 -8.33 1.07 4.56
CA TYR A 45 -9.04 1.35 3.32
C TYR A 45 -8.29 0.73 2.15
N TYR A 46 -8.96 -0.07 1.33
CA TYR A 46 -8.35 -0.76 0.19
C TYR A 46 -8.75 -0.12 -1.13
N MET A 47 -7.78 0.45 -1.83
CA MET A 47 -7.92 0.96 -3.20
C MET A 47 -7.24 0.02 -4.17
N ALA A 48 -7.87 -0.26 -5.30
CA ALA A 48 -7.25 -1.11 -6.32
C ALA A 48 -7.88 -0.89 -7.69
N ASP A 49 -7.20 -1.40 -8.71
CA ASP A 49 -7.77 -1.48 -10.06
C ASP A 49 -8.99 -2.43 -10.07
N PRO A 50 -9.89 -2.31 -11.07
CA PRO A 50 -11.00 -3.25 -11.20
C PRO A 50 -10.51 -4.70 -11.18
N ASP A 51 -11.29 -5.59 -10.56
CA ASP A 51 -11.00 -7.03 -10.39
C ASP A 51 -9.81 -7.38 -9.47
N CYS A 52 -9.09 -6.39 -8.94
CA CYS A 52 -8.06 -6.61 -7.93
C CYS A 52 -8.68 -6.78 -6.54
N THR A 53 -9.20 -7.98 -6.25
CA THR A 53 -9.70 -8.34 -4.92
C THR A 53 -8.59 -8.94 -4.07
N PHE A 54 -8.33 -8.34 -2.91
CA PHE A 54 -7.37 -8.84 -1.93
C PHE A 54 -8.07 -9.66 -0.85
N LYS A 55 -7.47 -10.77 -0.43
CA LYS A 55 -7.99 -11.63 0.63
C LYS A 55 -6.88 -11.97 1.60
N TYR A 56 -7.15 -11.83 2.90
CA TYR A 56 -6.25 -12.27 3.96
C TYR A 56 -7.08 -12.68 5.18
N VAL A 57 -6.73 -13.80 5.81
CA VAL A 57 -7.25 -14.21 7.13
C VAL A 57 -8.78 -14.08 7.27
N GLY A 58 -9.54 -14.64 6.32
CA GLY A 58 -11.01 -14.55 6.33
C GLY A 58 -11.59 -13.22 5.83
N LEU A 59 -10.80 -12.15 5.75
CA LEU A 59 -11.21 -10.88 5.16
C LEU A 59 -11.13 -10.92 3.62
N THR A 60 -12.12 -10.31 2.97
CA THR A 60 -12.13 -10.04 1.53
C THR A 60 -12.26 -8.54 1.29
N CYS A 61 -11.16 -7.90 0.90
CA CYS A 61 -11.12 -6.49 0.53
C CYS A 61 -11.51 -6.32 -0.94
N LYS A 62 -12.70 -5.78 -1.19
CA LYS A 62 -13.15 -5.42 -2.54
C LYS A 62 -12.50 -4.10 -2.98
N PRO A 63 -12.14 -3.96 -4.27
CA PRO A 63 -11.44 -2.78 -4.75
C PRO A 63 -12.34 -1.54 -4.65
N ASN A 64 -11.91 -0.54 -3.88
CA ASN A 64 -12.44 0.81 -3.99
C ASN A 64 -11.67 1.59 -5.06
N LYS A 65 -12.30 2.65 -5.58
CA LYS A 65 -11.64 3.56 -6.52
C LYS A 65 -10.42 4.20 -5.88
N TRP A 66 -9.37 4.36 -6.68
CA TRP A 66 -8.21 5.15 -6.33
C TRP A 66 -8.59 6.58 -5.99
N LEU A 67 -8.09 7.05 -4.86
CA LEU A 67 -8.23 8.43 -4.44
C LEU A 67 -7.26 9.33 -5.23
N PRO A 68 -7.67 10.53 -5.65
CA PRO A 68 -6.80 11.44 -6.40
C PRO A 68 -5.53 11.82 -5.61
N GLU A 69 -5.61 11.85 -4.28
CA GLU A 69 -4.53 12.16 -3.35
C GLU A 69 -3.30 11.26 -3.52
N VAL A 70 -3.50 10.00 -3.93
CA VAL A 70 -2.40 9.02 -4.08
C VAL A 70 -1.91 8.86 -5.51
N LYS A 71 -2.50 9.57 -6.48
CA LYS A 71 -2.19 9.41 -7.91
C LYS A 71 -0.73 9.69 -8.22
N ASP A 72 -0.22 10.83 -7.73
CA ASP A 72 1.16 11.25 -8.00
C ASP A 72 2.16 10.35 -7.27
N LEU A 73 1.84 9.94 -6.03
CA LEU A 73 2.63 8.97 -5.27
C LEU A 73 2.72 7.63 -6.02
N ARG A 74 1.58 7.11 -6.53
CA ARG A 74 1.51 5.87 -7.29
C ARG A 74 2.43 5.91 -8.51
N GLY A 75 2.36 6.98 -9.29
CA GLY A 75 3.23 7.14 -10.48
C GLY A 75 4.72 7.16 -10.13
N ARG A 76 5.12 7.90 -9.09
CA ARG A 76 6.51 7.94 -8.61
C ARG A 76 7.00 6.58 -8.14
N ILE A 77 6.15 5.81 -7.48
CA ILE A 77 6.46 4.44 -7.05
C ILE A 77 6.68 3.55 -8.27
N GLU A 78 5.79 3.59 -9.27
CA GLU A 78 5.91 2.82 -10.51
C GLU A 78 7.23 3.11 -11.24
N GLU A 79 7.60 4.39 -11.35
CA GLU A 79 8.88 4.82 -11.94
C GLU A 79 10.09 4.34 -11.13
N LEU A 80 10.00 4.41 -9.79
CA LEU A 80 11.08 3.98 -8.90
C LEU A 80 11.36 2.48 -9.01
N VAL A 81 10.31 1.65 -9.12
CA VAL A 81 10.46 0.18 -9.12
C VAL A 81 10.75 -0.40 -10.50
N GLN A 82 10.48 0.32 -11.59
CA GLN A 82 10.69 -0.19 -12.95
C GLN A 82 12.10 -0.75 -13.18
N PRO A 83 13.20 -0.07 -12.79
CA PRO A 83 14.55 -0.61 -13.02
C PRO A 83 14.78 -1.91 -12.25
N VAL A 84 14.19 -2.07 -11.06
CA VAL A 84 14.26 -3.30 -10.26
C VAL A 84 13.53 -4.43 -10.98
N ILE A 85 12.33 -4.18 -11.48
CA ILE A 85 11.53 -5.15 -12.24
C ILE A 85 12.27 -5.58 -13.52
N ASP A 86 12.85 -4.62 -14.25
CA ASP A 86 13.55 -4.86 -15.51
C ASP A 86 14.79 -5.73 -15.35
N VAL A 87 15.53 -5.56 -14.25
CA VAL A 87 16.82 -6.21 -13.99
C VAL A 87 16.64 -7.51 -13.21
N GLU A 88 15.89 -7.50 -12.11
CA GLU A 88 15.81 -8.64 -11.19
C GLU A 88 14.73 -9.65 -11.62
N LEU A 89 13.64 -9.19 -12.24
CA LEU A 89 12.55 -10.07 -12.67
C LEU A 89 12.55 -10.34 -14.18
N GLY A 90 13.32 -9.57 -14.97
CA GLY A 90 13.35 -9.68 -16.43
C GLY A 90 12.01 -9.36 -17.11
N ILE A 91 11.10 -8.73 -16.38
CA ILE A 91 9.77 -8.32 -16.84
C ILE A 91 9.93 -6.96 -17.54
N LYS A 92 9.45 -6.83 -18.77
CA LYS A 92 9.62 -5.61 -19.59
C LYS A 92 8.36 -4.77 -19.74
N GLU A 93 7.23 -5.22 -19.19
CA GLU A 93 6.04 -4.37 -19.13
C GLU A 93 6.26 -3.22 -18.15
N LYS A 94 5.55 -2.13 -18.41
CA LYS A 94 5.52 -0.99 -17.50
C LYS A 94 4.96 -1.44 -16.14
N ALA A 95 5.66 -1.05 -15.08
CA ALA A 95 5.25 -1.24 -13.71
C ALA A 95 3.88 -0.62 -13.49
N SER A 96 3.02 -1.34 -12.78
CA SER A 96 1.72 -0.85 -12.38
C SER A 96 1.42 -1.30 -10.97
N VAL A 97 1.11 -0.35 -10.10
CA VAL A 97 0.65 -0.63 -8.73
C VAL A 97 -0.82 -0.97 -8.80
N THR A 98 -1.18 -2.24 -8.66
CA THR A 98 -2.54 -2.72 -8.89
C THR A 98 -3.45 -2.60 -7.67
N GLY A 99 -2.88 -2.44 -6.47
CA GLY A 99 -3.63 -2.23 -5.24
C GLY A 99 -2.81 -1.56 -4.14
N CYS A 100 -3.50 -0.93 -3.21
CA CYS A 100 -2.95 -0.25 -2.05
C CYS A 100 -3.89 -0.47 -0.86
N LEU A 101 -3.38 -1.14 0.18
CA LEU A 101 -4.04 -1.22 1.47
C LEU A 101 -3.49 -0.11 2.36
N LEU A 102 -4.31 0.90 2.63
CA LEU A 102 -3.99 1.90 3.63
C LEU A 102 -4.24 1.34 5.02
N ASN A 103 -3.32 1.61 5.93
CA ASN A 103 -3.43 1.27 7.34
C ASN A 103 -3.18 2.55 8.15
N ARG A 104 -4.15 2.94 8.97
CA ARG A 104 -4.07 4.07 9.88
C ARG A 104 -4.10 3.55 11.31
N TYR A 105 -3.00 3.80 12.02
CA TYR A 105 -2.81 3.43 13.42
C TYR A 105 -3.06 4.67 14.27
N GLU A 106 -4.09 4.62 15.11
CA GLU A 106 -4.37 5.69 16.07
C GLU A 106 -3.38 5.60 17.24
N ALA A 107 -3.10 6.73 17.88
CA ALA A 107 -2.21 6.78 19.03
C ALA A 107 -2.68 5.82 20.14
N GLY A 108 -1.73 5.06 20.71
CA GLY A 108 -2.00 4.07 21.77
C GLY A 108 -1.72 2.65 21.31
N GLU A 109 -2.68 1.75 21.53
CA GLU A 109 -2.53 0.30 21.34
C GLU A 109 -2.87 -0.18 19.92
N SER A 110 -2.81 0.67 18.89
CA SER A 110 -3.06 0.22 17.51
C SER A 110 -1.87 -0.60 17.01
N PHE A 111 -2.09 -1.85 16.58
CA PHE A 111 -1.03 -2.68 16.03
C PHE A 111 -1.56 -3.64 14.94
N ILE A 112 -0.62 -4.28 14.26
CA ILE A 112 -0.88 -5.46 13.45
C ILE A 112 -0.05 -6.62 14.02
N PRO A 113 -0.65 -7.79 14.31
CA PRO A 113 0.11 -8.95 14.77
C PRO A 113 1.17 -9.39 13.76
N TRP A 114 2.14 -10.20 14.20
CA TRP A 114 3.10 -10.83 13.30
C TRP A 114 2.38 -11.60 12.20
N HIS A 115 2.69 -11.27 10.94
CA HIS A 115 2.14 -11.89 9.76
C HIS A 115 3.15 -11.80 8.62
N SER A 116 2.91 -12.57 7.57
CA SER A 116 3.52 -12.35 6.26
C SER A 116 2.42 -11.98 5.28
N ASP A 117 2.69 -11.02 4.40
CA ASP A 117 1.75 -10.70 3.35
C ASP A 117 1.58 -11.92 2.43
N GLU A 118 0.38 -12.50 2.41
CA GLU A 118 -0.02 -13.35 1.30
C GLU A 118 -0.35 -12.45 0.10
N VAL A 119 0.70 -11.90 -0.51
CA VAL A 119 0.56 -11.11 -1.74
C VAL A 119 0.17 -12.08 -2.85
N ARG A 120 -1.12 -12.32 -3.00
CA ARG A 120 -1.70 -12.81 -4.25
C ARG A 120 -1.64 -11.66 -5.25
N ALA A 121 -0.42 -11.25 -5.59
CA ALA A 121 -0.19 -10.07 -6.40
C ALA A 121 -0.99 -10.20 -7.70
N HIS A 122 -1.78 -9.17 -7.98
CA HIS A 122 -2.42 -9.03 -9.28
C HIS A 122 -1.31 -8.61 -10.26
N GLY A 123 -0.64 -9.58 -10.87
CA GLY A 123 0.45 -9.34 -11.81
C GLY A 123 1.59 -10.34 -11.71
N ARG A 124 2.55 -10.21 -12.63
CA ARG A 124 3.72 -11.11 -12.71
C ARG A 124 4.80 -10.76 -11.69
N ALA A 125 4.88 -9.49 -11.30
CA ALA A 125 5.79 -9.00 -10.27
C ALA A 125 5.09 -9.04 -8.90
N LYS A 126 5.66 -9.76 -7.94
CA LYS A 126 5.20 -9.81 -6.54
C LYS A 126 6.02 -8.86 -5.68
N ILE A 127 5.88 -7.56 -5.93
CA ILE A 127 6.61 -6.51 -5.21
C ILE A 127 5.64 -5.79 -4.29
N VAL A 128 6.03 -5.62 -3.02
CA VAL A 128 5.32 -4.79 -2.04
C VAL A 128 6.15 -3.55 -1.77
N MET A 129 5.48 -2.40 -1.78
CA MET A 129 6.05 -1.10 -1.42
C MET A 129 5.28 -0.57 -0.23
N SER A 130 6.00 -0.08 0.78
CA SER A 130 5.40 0.56 1.95
C SER A 130 5.85 2.02 2.03
N VAL A 131 4.88 2.92 2.21
CA VAL A 131 5.10 4.35 2.43
C VAL A 131 4.45 4.72 3.76
N SER A 132 5.26 5.19 4.69
CA SER A 132 4.80 5.66 5.99
C SER A 132 4.63 7.17 6.00
N LEU A 133 3.52 7.63 6.58
CA LEU A 133 3.18 9.03 6.79
C LEU A 133 2.82 9.26 8.25
N GLY A 134 3.09 10.45 8.78
CA GLY A 134 2.81 10.81 10.17
C GLY A 134 4.07 10.82 11.04
N GLY A 135 3.92 10.48 12.32
CA GLY A 135 4.99 10.52 13.32
C GLY A 135 4.67 9.70 14.55
#